data_AF-A0A1I7T3Z2-F1
#
_entry.id   AF-A0A1I7T3Z2-F1
#
_cell.length_a   1.000
_cell.length_b   1.000
_cell.length_c   1.000
_cell.angle_alpha   90.00
_cell.angle_beta   90.00
_cell.angle_gamma   90.00
#
_symmetry.space_group_name_H-M   'P 1'
#
loop_
_entity.id
_entity.type
_entity.pdbx_description
1 polymer ?
#
loop_
_entity_poly.entity_id
_entity_poly.type
_entity_poly.pdbx_seq_one_letter_code
_entity_poly.pdbx_strand_id
1 'polypeptide(L)'
;MQQDTSLFWILFFIFHVILCIFGLFSQNIFMKTAAFDRKLPFTARVHLFFLSIGYQIILITFLAMTTVCLHYGSMFEVDECKEARMIPLKFHNFGEFTAVIFHFLINLGEIQDSLVEKYIVNETFQIDLY
;
A
#
# COMPACT_ATOMS: atom_id res chain seq x y z
N MET A 1 21.40 -16.34 -26.93
CA MET A 1 22.70 -16.09 -26.26
C MET A 1 22.39 -16.08 -24.77
N GLN A 2 23.00 -17.00 -24.02
CA GLN A 2 22.71 -17.28 -22.62
C GLN A 2 23.12 -16.07 -21.77
N GLN A 3 22.14 -15.47 -21.09
CA GLN A 3 22.27 -14.20 -20.41
C GLN A 3 22.86 -14.46 -19.03
N ASP A 4 24.00 -13.84 -18.73
CA ASP A 4 24.64 -13.87 -17.43
C ASP A 4 23.70 -13.25 -16.39
N THR A 5 22.87 -14.07 -15.73
CA THR A 5 22.33 -13.73 -14.43
C THR A 5 23.50 -13.66 -13.47
N SER A 6 24.13 -12.49 -13.39
CA SER A 6 25.22 -12.25 -12.45
C SER A 6 24.71 -12.56 -11.04
N LEU A 7 25.57 -13.16 -10.20
CA LEU A 7 25.27 -13.48 -8.81
C LEU A 7 24.57 -12.32 -8.07
N PHE A 8 24.93 -11.09 -8.45
CA PHE A 8 24.31 -9.85 -7.98
C PHE A 8 22.78 -9.80 -8.19
N TRP A 9 22.27 -10.13 -9.38
CA TRP A 9 20.83 -10.09 -9.66
C TRP A 9 20.05 -11.14 -8.87
N ILE A 10 20.65 -12.32 -8.68
CA ILE A 10 20.06 -13.40 -7.88
C ILE A 10 19.99 -12.98 -6.41
N LEU A 11 21.06 -12.40 -5.87
CA LEU A 11 21.08 -11.89 -4.49
C LEU A 11 20.07 -10.75 -4.30
N PHE A 12 20.00 -9.82 -5.24
CA PHE A 12 19.02 -8.74 -5.22
C PHE A 12 17.58 -9.28 -5.24
N PHE A 13 17.30 -10.29 -6.09
CA PHE A 13 15.99 -10.94 -6.13
C PHE A 13 15.64 -11.62 -4.80
N ILE A 14 16.56 -12.40 -4.22
CA ILE A 14 16.33 -13.07 -2.94
C ILE A 14 16.05 -12.05 -1.84
N PHE A 15 16.87 -10.99 -1.76
CA PHE A 15 16.67 -9.90 -0.81
C PHE A 15 15.30 -9.24 -1.01
N HIS A 16 14.92 -9.00 -2.26
CA HIS A 16 13.64 -8.41 -2.62
C HIS A 16 12.44 -9.28 -2.20
N VAL A 17 12.50 -10.59 -2.46
CA VAL A 17 11.50 -11.58 -2.04
C VAL A 17 11.32 -11.53 -0.52
N ILE A 18 12.42 -11.51 0.23
CA ILE A 18 12.40 -11.44 1.70
C ILE A 18 11.67 -10.17 2.17
N LEU A 19 12.01 -9.00 1.61
CA LEU A 19 11.34 -7.75 1.93
C LEU A 19 9.84 -7.77 1.61
N CYS A 20 9.44 -8.34 0.46
CA CYS A 20 8.04 -8.50 0.10
C CYS A 20 7.30 -9.41 1.07
N ILE A 21 7.90 -10.51 1.53
CA ILE A 21 7.30 -11.41 2.53
C ILE A 21 7.09 -10.67 3.86
N PHE A 22 8.10 -9.94 4.35
CA PHE A 22 7.94 -9.12 5.55
C PHE A 22 6.86 -8.04 5.39
N GLY A 23 6.79 -7.40 4.22
CA GLY A 23 5.76 -6.43 3.89
C GLY A 23 4.36 -7.04 3.87
N LEU A 24 4.18 -8.19 3.22
CA LEU A 24 2.87 -8.87 3.18
C LEU A 24 2.45 -9.35 4.57
N PHE A 25 3.40 -9.88 5.35
CA PHE A 25 3.14 -10.28 6.72
C PHE A 25 2.73 -9.09 7.60
N SER A 26 3.41 -7.95 7.48
CA SER A 26 3.06 -6.74 8.24
C SER A 26 1.69 -6.19 7.85
N GLN A 27 1.32 -6.24 6.57
CA GLN A 27 -0.02 -5.85 6.11
C GLN A 27 -1.11 -6.77 6.65
N ASN A 28 -0.86 -8.09 6.75
CA ASN A 28 -1.81 -9.02 7.36
C ASN A 28 -2.02 -8.77 8.86
N ILE A 29 -0.93 -8.50 9.60
CA ILE A 29 -1.03 -8.07 10.99
C ILE A 29 -1.82 -6.77 11.09
N PHE A 30 -1.49 -5.79 10.24
CA PHE A 30 -2.14 -4.49 10.22
C PHE A 30 -3.64 -4.59 9.98
N MET A 31 -4.09 -5.38 8.99
CA MET A 31 -5.52 -5.61 8.75
C MET A 31 -6.20 -6.20 9.98
N LYS A 32 -5.57 -7.19 10.63
CA LYS A 32 -6.13 -7.80 11.84
C LYS A 32 -6.24 -6.77 12.97
N THR A 33 -5.20 -5.97 13.20
CA THR A 33 -5.23 -4.94 14.24
C THR A 33 -6.27 -3.86 13.93
N ALA A 34 -6.35 -3.38 12.70
CA ALA A 34 -7.30 -2.34 12.30
C ALA A 34 -8.75 -2.83 12.31
N ALA A 35 -9.03 -4.07 11.90
CA ALA A 35 -10.37 -4.62 11.86
C ALA A 35 -10.97 -4.85 13.27
N PHE A 36 -10.14 -5.26 14.23
CA PHE A 36 -10.57 -5.59 15.59
C PHE A 36 -10.39 -4.46 16.61
N ASP A 37 -9.80 -3.32 16.23
CA ASP A 37 -9.72 -2.17 17.13
C ASP A 37 -11.08 -1.51 17.29
N ARG A 38 -11.66 -1.66 18.49
CA ARG A 38 -12.96 -1.07 18.85
C ARG A 38 -12.90 0.44 19.05
N LYS A 39 -11.69 1.03 19.16
CA LYS A 39 -11.52 2.48 19.30
C LYS A 39 -11.74 3.21 17.99
N LEU A 40 -11.60 2.51 16.85
CA LEU A 40 -11.73 3.11 15.53
C LEU A 40 -13.19 3.09 15.06
N PRO A 41 -13.72 4.21 14.53
CA PRO A 41 -15.04 4.24 13.93
C PRO A 41 -15.10 3.27 12.73
N PHE A 42 -16.29 2.75 12.43
CA PHE A 42 -16.47 1.78 11.34
C PHE A 42 -15.91 2.28 10.00
N THR A 43 -16.15 3.55 9.67
CA THR A 43 -15.64 4.17 8.43
C THR A 43 -14.11 4.16 8.36
N ALA A 44 -13.41 4.50 9.46
CA ALA A 44 -11.95 4.46 9.51
C ALA A 44 -11.42 3.03 9.33
N ARG A 45 -12.07 2.03 9.95
CA ARG A 45 -11.70 0.62 9.78
C ARG A 45 -11.82 0.17 8.33
N VAL A 46 -12.89 0.57 7.64
CA VAL A 46 -13.08 0.27 6.22
C VAL A 46 -11.99 0.94 5.36
N HIS A 47 -11.66 2.21 5.62
CA HIS A 47 -10.61 2.90 4.88
C HIS A 47 -9.23 2.25 5.09
N LEU A 48 -8.86 1.92 6.34
CA LEU A 48 -7.60 1.25 6.66
C LEU A 48 -7.52 -0.15 6.04
N PHE A 49 -8.65 -0.85 5.95
CA PHE A 49 -8.74 -2.14 5.28
C PHE A 49 -8.41 -2.03 3.78
N PHE A 50 -9.06 -1.12 3.06
CA PHE A 50 -8.78 -0.91 1.64
C PHE A 50 -7.38 -0.33 1.39
N LEU A 51 -6.88 0.51 2.29
CA LEU A 51 -5.49 0.99 2.26
C LEU A 51 -4.52 -0.20 2.31
N SER A 52 -4.75 -1.15 3.22
CA SER A 52 -3.91 -2.35 3.35
C SER A 52 -4.02 -3.26 2.13
N ILE A 53 -5.21 -3.42 1.55
CA ILE A 53 -5.37 -4.15 0.28
C ILE A 53 -4.55 -3.49 -0.83
N GLY A 54 -4.59 -2.16 -0.95
CA GLY A 54 -3.77 -1.42 -1.91
C GLY A 54 -2.30 -1.75 -1.78
N TYR A 55 -1.76 -1.71 -0.56
CA TYR A 55 -0.37 -2.09 -0.29
C TYR A 55 -0.04 -3.55 -0.61
N GLN A 56 -0.95 -4.49 -0.32
CA GLN A 56 -0.74 -5.89 -0.68
C GLN A 56 -0.71 -6.10 -2.19
N ILE A 57 -1.59 -5.43 -2.94
CA ILE A 57 -1.58 -5.46 -4.41
C ILE A 57 -0.25 -4.92 -4.96
N ILE A 58 0.23 -3.78 -4.44
CA ILE A 58 1.54 -3.20 -4.80
C ILE A 58 2.66 -4.23 -4.58
N LEU A 59 2.73 -4.85 -3.40
CA LEU A 59 3.78 -5.80 -3.06
C LEU A 59 3.75 -7.07 -3.94
N ILE A 60 2.56 -7.64 -4.17
CA ILE A 60 2.38 -8.85 -5.00
C ILE A 60 2.76 -8.56 -6.44
N THR A 61 2.28 -7.44 -6.99
CA THR A 61 2.56 -7.06 -8.38
C THR A 61 4.01 -6.69 -8.60
N PHE A 62 4.67 -6.09 -7.60
CA PHE A 62 6.09 -5.79 -7.64
C PHE A 62 6.95 -7.06 -7.65
N LEU A 63 6.56 -8.08 -6.86
CA LEU A 63 7.17 -9.40 -6.90
C LEU A 63 6.94 -10.09 -8.25
N ALA A 64 5.73 -9.98 -8.81
CA ALA A 64 5.39 -10.54 -10.12
C ALA A 64 6.20 -9.89 -11.25
N MET A 65 6.30 -8.55 -11.28
CA MET A 65 7.13 -7.82 -12.24
C MET A 65 8.60 -8.25 -12.17
N THR A 66 9.14 -8.38 -10.95
CA THR A 66 10.52 -8.81 -10.75
C THR A 66 10.74 -10.25 -11.23
N THR A 67 9.81 -11.16 -10.94
CA THR A 67 9.88 -12.57 -11.37
C THR A 67 9.83 -12.70 -12.89
N VAL A 68 8.93 -11.96 -13.54
CA VAL A 68 8.83 -11.93 -15.01
C VAL A 68 10.15 -11.42 -15.61
N CYS A 69 10.67 -10.29 -15.14
CA CYS A 69 11.90 -9.74 -15.72
C CYS A 69 13.16 -10.58 -15.40
N LEU A 70 13.19 -11.28 -14.26
CA LEU A 70 14.24 -12.25 -13.97
C LEU A 70 14.20 -13.46 -14.92
N HIS A 71 13.01 -13.91 -15.34
CA HIS A 71 12.87 -14.98 -16.34
C HIS A 71 13.53 -14.61 -17.68
N TYR A 72 13.45 -13.33 -18.07
CA TYR A 72 14.10 -12.77 -19.26
C TYR A 72 15.55 -12.31 -19.01
N GLY A 73 16.18 -12.73 -17.90
CA GLY A 73 17.60 -12.52 -17.64
C GLY A 73 18.03 -11.06 -17.40
N SER A 74 17.09 -10.12 -17.29
CA SER A 74 17.39 -8.73 -16.96
C SER A 74 16.24 -8.04 -16.24
N MET A 75 16.56 -7.38 -15.13
CA MET A 75 15.62 -6.52 -14.41
C MET A 75 15.35 -5.20 -15.16
N PHE A 76 16.20 -4.84 -16.13
CA PHE A 76 16.14 -3.60 -16.90
C PHE A 76 16.11 -3.88 -18.42
N GLU A 77 15.07 -3.36 -19.07
CA GLU A 77 15.12 -2.91 -20.47
C GLU A 77 15.29 -3.94 -21.61
N VAL A 78 14.90 -5.20 -21.42
CA VAL A 78 14.58 -6.04 -22.60
C VAL A 78 13.12 -5.78 -22.99
N ASP A 79 12.85 -5.49 -24.26
CA ASP A 79 11.49 -5.16 -24.71
C ASP A 79 10.49 -6.29 -24.40
N GLU A 80 10.96 -7.54 -24.39
CA GLU A 80 10.18 -8.71 -23.98
C GLU A 80 9.74 -8.65 -22.49
N CYS A 81 10.62 -8.23 -21.58
CA CYS A 81 10.25 -8.01 -20.16
C CYS A 81 9.30 -6.81 -20.01
N LYS A 82 9.48 -5.74 -20.81
CA LYS A 82 8.57 -4.58 -20.79
C LYS A 82 7.15 -4.97 -21.20
N GLU A 83 7.01 -5.82 -22.21
CA GLU A 83 5.70 -6.29 -22.66
C GLU A 83 5.09 -7.29 -21.66
N ALA A 84 5.88 -8.28 -21.22
CA ALA A 84 5.41 -9.32 -20.30
C ALA A 84 5.00 -8.77 -18.92
N ARG A 85 5.59 -7.65 -18.47
CA ARG A 85 5.24 -7.02 -17.18
C ARG A 85 4.02 -6.10 -17.24
N MET A 86 3.41 -5.88 -18.41
CA MET A 86 2.28 -4.94 -18.57
C MET A 86 1.07 -5.29 -17.70
N ILE A 87 0.74 -6.58 -17.57
CA ILE A 87 -0.38 -7.01 -16.74
C ILE A 87 -0.09 -6.75 -15.25
N PRO A 88 1.02 -7.24 -14.66
CA PRO A 88 1.43 -6.87 -13.31
C PRO A 88 1.47 -5.36 -13.07
N LEU A 89 1.99 -4.58 -14.02
CA LEU A 89 2.10 -3.12 -13.91
C LEU A 89 0.73 -2.43 -13.81
N LYS A 90 -0.27 -2.88 -14.58
CA LYS A 90 -1.64 -2.33 -14.48
C LYS A 90 -2.24 -2.56 -13.08
N PHE A 91 -2.06 -3.75 -12.52
CA PHE A 91 -2.51 -4.04 -11.16
C PHE A 91 -1.71 -3.26 -10.12
N HIS A 92 -0.40 -3.06 -10.34
CA HIS A 92 0.43 -2.24 -9.48
C HIS A 92 -0.10 -0.81 -9.39
N ASN A 93 -0.34 -0.17 -10.54
CA ASN A 93 -0.90 1.18 -10.61
C ASN A 93 -2.29 1.27 -9.98
N PHE A 94 -3.11 0.22 -10.10
CA PHE A 94 -4.39 0.15 -9.40
C PHE A 94 -4.20 0.10 -7.87
N GLY A 95 -3.23 -0.68 -7.40
CA GLY A 95 -2.85 -0.73 -5.98
C GLY A 95 -2.36 0.63 -5.46
N GLU A 96 -1.51 1.33 -6.23
CA GLU A 96 -1.04 2.68 -5.91
C GLU A 96 -2.19 3.68 -5.84
N PHE A 97 -3.07 3.69 -6.84
CA PHE A 97 -4.25 4.56 -6.86
C PHE A 97 -5.15 4.31 -5.64
N THR A 98 -5.40 3.05 -5.32
CA THR A 98 -6.14 2.65 -4.13
C THR A 98 -5.47 3.19 -2.87
N ALA A 99 -4.15 3.00 -2.71
CA ALA A 99 -3.42 3.47 -1.55
C ALA A 99 -3.49 5.00 -1.40
N VAL A 100 -3.35 5.74 -2.49
CA VAL A 100 -3.44 7.21 -2.49
C VAL A 100 -4.83 7.71 -2.06
N ILE A 101 -5.90 7.14 -2.63
CA ILE A 101 -7.27 7.54 -2.28
C ILE A 101 -7.56 7.28 -0.82
N PHE A 102 -7.21 6.09 -0.31
CA PHE A 102 -7.56 5.75 1.07
C PHE A 102 -6.69 6.49 2.09
N HIS A 103 -5.44 6.84 1.76
CA HIS A 103 -4.67 7.83 2.53
C HIS A 103 -5.38 9.16 2.60
N PHE A 104 -5.85 9.67 1.46
CA PHE A 104 -6.58 10.95 1.42
C PHE A 104 -7.87 10.91 2.26
N LEU A 105 -8.65 9.82 2.17
CA LEU A 105 -9.88 9.67 2.94
C LEU A 105 -9.66 9.53 4.45
N ILE A 106 -8.57 8.89 4.88
CA ILE A 106 -8.20 8.82 6.30
C ILE A 106 -7.84 10.21 6.82
N ASN A 107 -6.98 10.93 6.09
CA ASN A 107 -6.56 12.29 6.48
C ASN A 107 -7.74 13.27 6.50
N LEU A 108 -8.70 13.15 5.56
CA LEU A 108 -9.93 13.95 5.59
C LEU A 108 -10.78 13.67 6.84
N GLY A 109 -10.87 12.41 7.28
CA GLY A 109 -11.57 12.04 8.51
C GLY A 109 -10.98 12.73 9.75
N GLU A 110 -9.65 12.74 9.89
CA GLU A 110 -8.97 13.43 10.99
C GLU A 110 -9.19 14.95 10.97
N ILE A 111 -9.17 15.55 9.77
CA ILE A 111 -9.47 16.99 9.60
C ILE A 111 -10.92 17.29 9.99
N GLN A 112 -11.87 16.44 9.62
CA GLN A 112 -13.28 16.60 9.97
C GLN A 112 -13.48 16.55 11.49
N ASP A 113 -12.91 15.54 12.16
CA ASP A 113 -13.04 15.35 13.61
C ASP A 113 -12.40 16.51 14.40
N SER A 114 -11.21 16.97 13.97
CA SER A 114 -10.53 18.11 14.61
C SER A 114 -11.26 19.45 14.42
N LEU A 115 -11.92 19.67 13.27
CA LEU A 115 -12.76 20.85 13.05
C LEU A 115 -14.01 20.79 13.93
N VAL A 116 -14.69 19.65 14.00
CA VAL A 116 -15.88 19.47 14.85
C VAL A 116 -15.55 19.73 16.32
N GLU A 117 -14.44 19.18 16.82
CA GLU A 117 -13.98 19.45 18.19
C GLU A 117 -13.71 20.94 18.43
N LYS A 118 -13.06 21.62 17.46
CA LYS A 118 -12.75 23.05 17.57
C LYS A 118 -14.00 23.95 17.54
N TYR A 119 -15.02 23.62 16.74
CA TYR A 119 -16.26 24.41 16.66
C TYR A 119 -17.20 24.13 17.84
N ILE A 120 -17.35 22.87 18.27
CA ILE A 120 -18.21 22.53 19.42
C ILE A 120 -17.62 23.14 20.70
N VAL A 121 -16.31 23.02 20.96
CA VAL A 121 -15.69 23.60 22.17
C VAL A 121 -15.85 25.13 22.22
N ASN A 122 -15.84 25.80 21.07
CA ASN A 122 -15.97 27.25 21.00
C ASN A 122 -17.44 27.72 21.20
N GLU A 123 -18.42 26.93 20.78
CA GLU A 123 -19.85 27.21 21.08
C GLU A 123 -20.21 26.91 22.54
N THR A 124 -19.70 25.81 23.12
CA THR A 124 -19.99 25.49 24.54
C THR A 124 -19.43 26.56 25.49
N PHE A 125 -18.27 27.13 25.18
CA PHE A 125 -17.70 28.24 25.96
C PHE A 125 -18.47 29.56 25.84
N GLN A 126 -19.23 29.78 24.76
CA GLN A 126 -20.05 30.99 24.63
C GLN A 126 -21.39 30.89 25.37
N ILE A 127 -21.89 29.68 25.64
CA ILE A 127 -23.16 29.48 26.35
C ILE A 127 -23.02 29.66 27.86
N ASP A 128 -21.83 29.44 28.44
CA ASP A 128 -21.56 29.62 29.88
C ASP A 128 -21.16 31.06 30.29
N LEU A 129 -21.23 32.03 29.37
CA LEU A 129 -20.81 33.43 29.59
C LEU A 129 -21.94 34.48 29.53
N TYR A 130 -23.21 34.05 29.57
CA TYR A 130 -24.38 34.94 29.63
C TYR A 130 -25.34 34.61 30.77
#